data_AF-A0A1Y2ACF6-F1
#
_entry.id   AF-A0A1Y2ACF6-F1
#
_cell.length_a   1.000
_cell.length_b   1.000
_cell.length_c   1.000
_cell.angle_alpha   90.00
_cell.angle_beta   90.00
_cell.angle_gamma   90.00
#
_symmetry.space_group_name_H-M   'P 1'
#
loop_
_entity.id
_entity.type
_entity.pdbx_description
1 polymer ?
#
loop_
_entity_poly.entity_id
_entity_poly.type
_entity_poly.pdbx_seq_one_letter_code
_entity_poly.pdbx_strand_id
1 'polypeptide(L)'
;MPITNIRTILNSKMIPNKYRCRVRVVDYMPRKIKNFTRPYCTICKRTFDKSNDNNLVCCERCKSTGDKIKYAFLFSLLVEDNSKCFLPIIIFEIGKSEFLGLPATDLKSPREIHKLKSRLKKLWTRKIVSDNYCVNENKKLGLTHSRTILSGNIFDVCIERYKNSQGIRQKVFDTRLL
;
A
#
# COMPACT_ATOMS: atom_id res chain seq x y z
N MET A 1 -2.01 17.61 15.27
CA MET A 1 -2.43 18.07 13.92
C MET A 1 -3.92 17.80 13.72
N PRO A 2 -4.71 18.80 13.27
CA PRO A 2 -6.13 18.63 12.97
C PRO A 2 -6.36 17.74 11.74
N ILE A 3 -7.54 17.15 11.64
CA ILE A 3 -7.93 16.34 10.47
C ILE A 3 -8.17 17.27 9.28
N THR A 4 -7.47 17.01 8.17
CA THR A 4 -7.57 17.71 6.89
C THR A 4 -8.16 16.76 5.86
N ASN A 5 -9.17 17.21 5.11
CA ASN A 5 -9.73 16.42 4.02
C ASN A 5 -8.78 16.40 2.80
N ILE A 6 -8.93 15.39 1.95
CA ILE A 6 -8.08 15.16 0.77
C ILE A 6 -8.18 16.32 -0.22
N ARG A 7 -9.37 16.91 -0.40
CA ARG A 7 -9.58 18.04 -1.32
C ARG A 7 -8.69 19.24 -0.96
N THR A 8 -8.65 19.62 0.31
CA THR A 8 -7.79 20.69 0.82
C THR A 8 -6.31 20.32 0.66
N ILE A 9 -5.94 19.07 0.93
CA ILE A 9 -4.55 18.60 0.74
C ILE A 9 -4.11 18.73 -0.72
N LEU A 10 -4.97 18.33 -1.67
CA LEU A 10 -4.67 18.39 -3.10
C LEU A 10 -4.54 19.82 -3.61
N ASN A 11 -5.43 20.71 -3.17
CA ASN A 11 -5.46 22.14 -3.57
C ASN A 11 -4.37 22.98 -2.91
N SER A 12 -3.75 22.49 -1.82
CA SER A 12 -2.67 23.21 -1.14
C SER A 12 -1.45 23.34 -2.05
N LYS A 13 -0.89 24.56 -2.13
CA LYS A 13 0.39 24.83 -2.81
C LYS A 13 1.60 24.63 -1.90
N MET A 14 1.39 24.43 -0.59
CA MET A 14 2.45 24.32 0.39
C MET A 14 3.05 22.91 0.38
N ILE A 15 4.27 22.79 -0.16
CA ILE A 15 5.02 21.54 -0.32
C ILE A 15 6.51 21.84 -0.07
N PRO A 16 7.20 21.15 0.85
CA PRO A 16 6.69 20.03 1.64
C PRO A 16 5.71 20.48 2.73
N ASN A 17 4.76 19.60 3.08
CA ASN A 17 3.90 19.82 4.25
C ASN A 17 3.38 18.48 4.80
N LYS A 18 2.98 18.48 6.07
CA LYS A 18 2.41 17.33 6.79
C LYS A 18 0.92 17.55 7.01
N TYR A 19 0.14 16.49 6.85
CA TYR A 19 -1.30 16.47 7.10
C TYR A 19 -1.70 15.23 7.90
N ARG A 20 -2.80 15.32 8.66
CA ARG A 20 -3.48 14.16 9.23
C ARG A 20 -4.83 14.05 8.55
N CYS A 21 -5.19 12.88 8.03
CA CYS A 21 -6.48 12.65 7.39
C CYS A 21 -7.16 11.40 7.96
N ARG A 22 -8.50 11.39 7.91
CA ARG A 22 -9.33 10.24 8.26
C ARG A 22 -9.87 9.62 6.98
N VAL A 23 -9.46 8.40 6.69
CA VAL A 23 -9.64 7.79 5.37
C VAL A 23 -9.96 6.30 5.48
N ARG A 24 -10.36 5.69 4.36
CA ARG A 24 -10.47 4.24 4.17
C ARG A 24 -9.67 3.80 2.95
N VAL A 25 -9.15 2.58 2.95
CA VAL A 25 -8.47 2.02 1.77
C VAL A 25 -9.50 1.55 0.74
N VAL A 26 -9.31 1.94 -0.51
CA VAL A 26 -10.15 1.51 -1.65
C VAL A 26 -9.38 0.70 -2.68
N ASP A 27 -8.07 0.89 -2.78
CA ASP A 27 -7.20 0.07 -3.62
C ASP A 27 -5.76 0.03 -3.08
N TYR A 28 -4.91 -0.84 -3.63
CA TYR A 28 -3.49 -0.90 -3.31
C TYR A 28 -2.65 -1.35 -4.52
N MET A 29 -1.37 -0.95 -4.52
CA MET A 29 -0.36 -1.39 -5.47
C MET A 29 0.94 -1.77 -4.76
N PRO A 30 1.64 -2.83 -5.16
CA PRO A 30 1.34 -3.71 -6.31
C PRO A 30 0.20 -4.71 -6.04
N ARG A 31 -0.41 -5.29 -7.09
CA ARG A 31 -1.52 -6.25 -6.94
C ARG A 31 -1.15 -7.53 -6.16
N LYS A 32 0.07 -8.03 -6.33
CA LYS A 32 0.57 -9.23 -5.66
C LYS A 32 1.21 -8.86 -4.32
N ILE A 33 0.65 -9.34 -3.21
CA ILE A 33 1.14 -9.03 -1.84
C ILE A 33 2.61 -9.43 -1.65
N LYS A 34 3.07 -10.51 -2.30
CA LYS A 34 4.50 -10.89 -2.27
C LYS A 34 5.44 -9.79 -2.79
N ASN A 35 4.93 -8.80 -3.52
CA ASN A 35 5.70 -7.67 -4.04
C ASN A 35 5.59 -6.41 -3.16
N PHE A 36 4.93 -6.47 -1.99
CA PHE A 36 4.85 -5.35 -1.06
C PHE A 36 6.20 -5.03 -0.41
N THR A 37 7.13 -5.98 -0.43
CA THR A 37 8.51 -5.76 -0.03
C THR A 37 9.42 -5.83 -1.24
N ARG A 38 10.54 -5.12 -1.17
CA ARG A 38 11.63 -5.18 -2.15
C ARG A 38 12.98 -5.21 -1.45
N PRO A 39 13.99 -5.89 -2.02
CA PRO A 39 15.37 -5.72 -1.62
C PRO A 39 15.78 -4.25 -1.71
N TYR A 40 16.58 -3.81 -0.75
CA TYR A 40 17.11 -2.46 -0.59
C TYR A 40 18.62 -2.55 -0.34
N CYS A 41 19.40 -1.96 -1.24
CA CYS A 41 20.83 -1.86 -1.06
C CYS A 41 21.15 -0.66 -0.17
N THR A 42 21.79 -0.91 0.97
CA THR A 42 22.18 0.14 1.93
C THR A 42 23.31 1.04 1.42
N ILE A 43 24.16 0.52 0.53
CA ILE A 43 25.25 1.28 -0.12
C ILE A 43 24.68 2.20 -1.20
N CYS A 44 23.93 1.66 -2.15
CA CYS A 44 23.34 2.46 -3.23
C CYS A 44 22.13 3.29 -2.79
N LYS A 45 21.60 3.04 -1.59
CA LYS A 45 20.37 3.63 -1.03
C LYS A 45 19.16 3.49 -1.95
N ARG A 46 19.02 2.34 -2.63
CA ARG A 46 17.98 2.10 -3.64
C ARG A 46 17.37 0.70 -3.52
N THR A 47 16.07 0.63 -3.79
CA THR A 47 15.37 -0.65 -3.99
C THR A 47 15.63 -1.20 -5.39
N PHE A 48 15.56 -2.52 -5.52
CA PHE A 48 15.63 -3.21 -6.81
C PHE A 48 14.64 -4.38 -6.84
N ASP A 49 14.50 -5.01 -8.01
CA ASP A 49 13.57 -6.11 -8.20
C ASP A 49 14.02 -7.39 -7.49
N LYS A 50 13.03 -8.21 -7.09
CA LYS A 50 13.32 -9.54 -6.57
C LYS A 50 13.76 -10.42 -7.71
N SER A 51 14.90 -11.10 -7.56
CA SER A 51 15.22 -12.23 -8.43
C SER A 51 14.15 -13.31 -8.25
N ASN A 52 13.67 -13.86 -9.37
CA ASN A 52 12.76 -15.01 -9.35
C ASN A 52 13.48 -16.31 -8.98
N ASP A 53 14.81 -16.33 -9.13
CA ASP A 53 15.63 -17.50 -8.87
C ASP A 53 16.02 -17.57 -7.39
N ASN A 54 16.32 -18.78 -6.89
CA ASN A 54 16.89 -18.99 -5.56
C ASN A 54 18.33 -18.46 -5.41
N ASN A 55 18.79 -17.67 -6.36
CA ASN A 55 20.09 -17.03 -6.36
C ASN A 55 20.23 -16.03 -5.22
N LEU A 56 21.47 -15.84 -4.79
CA LEU A 56 21.85 -14.86 -3.78
C LEU A 56 21.36 -13.46 -4.18
N VAL A 57 20.64 -12.79 -3.28
CA VAL A 57 20.15 -11.43 -3.53
C VAL A 57 21.33 -10.48 -3.61
N CYS A 58 21.54 -9.90 -4.79
CA CYS A 58 22.67 -9.05 -5.11
C CYS A 58 22.22 -7.73 -5.72
N CYS A 59 22.82 -6.62 -5.29
CA CYS A 59 22.58 -5.33 -5.92
C CYS A 59 23.28 -5.28 -7.29
N GLU A 60 22.52 -5.12 -8.37
CA GLU A 60 23.06 -5.12 -9.73
C GLU A 60 24.11 -4.04 -9.99
N ARG A 61 24.06 -2.92 -9.24
CA ARG A 61 24.92 -1.74 -9.42
C ARG A 61 26.25 -1.84 -8.72
N CYS A 62 26.25 -2.18 -7.44
CA CYS A 62 27.47 -2.23 -6.60
C CYS A 62 27.89 -3.65 -6.23
N LYS A 63 27.20 -4.67 -6.77
CA LYS A 63 27.43 -6.10 -6.53
C LYS A 63 27.44 -6.53 -5.06
N SER A 64 26.86 -5.70 -4.19
CA SER A 64 26.80 -5.99 -2.76
C SER A 64 25.73 -7.03 -2.44
N THR A 65 26.02 -7.86 -1.44
CA THR A 65 25.22 -9.01 -0.98
C THR A 65 25.17 -9.04 0.55
N GLY A 66 24.45 -10.01 1.13
CA GLY A 66 24.41 -10.24 2.58
C GLY A 66 23.86 -9.05 3.36
N ASP A 67 24.53 -8.67 4.46
CA ASP A 67 24.09 -7.62 5.40
C ASP A 67 23.95 -6.22 4.77
N LYS A 68 24.57 -6.01 3.61
CA LYS A 68 24.44 -4.77 2.83
C LYS A 68 23.08 -4.68 2.13
N ILE A 69 22.33 -5.78 2.05
CA ILE A 69 20.99 -5.87 1.48
C ILE A 69 19.98 -6.07 2.59
N LYS A 70 19.07 -5.11 2.75
CA LYS A 70 17.91 -5.21 3.64
C LYS A 70 16.65 -5.40 2.79
N TYR A 71 15.53 -5.70 3.43
CA TYR A 71 14.23 -5.57 2.80
C TYR A 71 13.57 -4.28 3.26
N ALA A 72 12.79 -3.69 2.36
CA ALA A 72 11.94 -2.54 2.65
C ALA A 72 10.50 -2.87 2.23
N PHE A 73 9.53 -2.44 3.03
CA PHE A 73 8.17 -2.29 2.52
C PHE A 73 8.16 -1.16 1.50
N LEU A 74 7.59 -1.41 0.33
CA LEU A 74 7.39 -0.44 -0.73
C LEU A 74 6.10 -0.79 -1.46
N PHE A 75 5.01 -0.14 -1.05
CA PHE A 75 3.70 -0.29 -1.66
C PHE A 75 2.92 1.01 -1.49
N SER A 76 1.85 1.18 -2.26
CA SER A 76 0.93 2.29 -2.12
C SER A 76 -0.48 1.82 -1.79
N LEU A 77 -1.19 2.63 -1.04
CA LEU A 77 -2.62 2.51 -0.79
C LEU A 77 -3.31 3.66 -1.50
N LEU A 78 -4.38 3.37 -2.24
CA LEU A 78 -5.32 4.39 -2.66
C LEU A 78 -6.33 4.55 -1.54
N VAL A 79 -6.37 5.73 -0.93
CA VAL A 79 -7.29 6.05 0.14
C VAL A 79 -8.36 7.04 -0.29
N GLU A 80 -9.53 6.94 0.33
CA GLU A 80 -10.68 7.82 0.12
C GLU A 80 -11.12 8.41 1.45
N ASP A 81 -11.50 9.69 1.46
CA ASP A 81 -12.10 10.36 2.62
C ASP A 81 -13.62 10.51 2.49
N ASN A 82 -14.24 11.21 3.44
CA ASN A 82 -15.68 11.48 3.42
C ASN A 82 -16.10 12.41 2.26
N SER A 83 -15.18 13.18 1.66
CA SER A 83 -15.45 14.07 0.54
C SER A 83 -15.41 13.37 -0.83
N LYS A 84 -15.27 12.04 -0.84
CA LYS A 84 -15.13 11.20 -2.04
C LYS A 84 -13.92 11.55 -2.90
N CYS A 85 -12.93 12.19 -2.30
CA CYS A 85 -11.66 12.47 -2.95
C CYS A 85 -10.68 11.33 -2.67
N PHE A 86 -9.79 11.06 -3.63
CA PHE A 86 -8.84 9.97 -3.57
C PHE A 86 -7.41 10.49 -3.45
N LEU A 87 -6.57 9.77 -2.71
CA LEU A 87 -5.15 10.10 -2.56
C LEU A 87 -4.31 8.82 -2.52
N PRO A 88 -3.33 8.65 -3.41
CA PRO A 88 -2.35 7.57 -3.25
C PRO A 88 -1.36 7.94 -2.14
N ILE A 89 -1.17 7.04 -1.18
CA ILE A 89 -0.18 7.18 -0.10
C ILE A 89 0.85 6.07 -0.21
N ILE A 90 2.13 6.41 -0.07
CA ILE A 90 3.27 5.50 -0.20
C ILE A 90 3.70 5.05 1.20
N ILE A 91 3.89 3.75 1.36
CA ILE A 91 4.54 3.14 2.50
C ILE A 91 5.92 2.73 2.02
N PHE A 92 6.95 3.43 2.50
CA PHE A 92 8.35 3.11 2.22
C PHE A 92 9.15 3.09 3.52
N GLU A 93 9.39 1.89 4.06
CA GLU A 93 10.02 1.68 5.36
C GLU A 93 11.02 0.52 5.29
N ILE A 94 12.25 0.77 5.72
CA ILE A 94 13.38 -0.16 5.58
C ILE A 94 13.56 -0.97 6.87
N GLY A 95 13.70 -2.29 6.75
CA GLY A 95 13.97 -3.20 7.86
C GLY A 95 12.74 -3.51 8.71
N LYS A 96 12.11 -2.49 9.30
CA LYS A 96 10.87 -2.61 10.07
C LYS A 96 9.92 -1.48 9.70
N SER A 97 8.65 -1.85 9.53
CA SER A 97 7.57 -0.90 9.30
C SER A 97 6.97 -0.48 10.63
N GLU A 98 6.96 0.82 10.92
CA GLU A 98 6.23 1.39 12.05
C GLU A 98 4.73 1.37 11.77
N PHE A 99 4.34 1.61 10.52
CA PHE A 99 2.95 1.53 10.08
C PHE A 99 2.33 0.15 10.32
N LEU A 100 2.97 -0.90 9.83
CA LEU A 100 2.50 -2.27 9.98
C LEU A 100 2.93 -2.89 11.31
N GLY A 101 3.96 -2.37 11.98
CA GLY A 101 4.55 -3.01 13.16
C GLY A 101 5.18 -4.37 12.85
N LEU A 102 5.68 -4.57 11.62
CA LEU A 102 6.25 -5.84 11.13
C LEU A 102 7.65 -5.61 10.55
N PRO A 103 8.59 -6.57 10.70
CA PRO A 103 9.83 -6.55 9.93
C PRO A 103 9.53 -6.76 8.44
N ALA A 104 10.26 -6.07 7.58
CA ALA A 104 10.25 -6.30 6.14
C ALA A 104 11.08 -7.55 5.83
N THR A 105 10.48 -8.50 5.11
CA THR A 105 11.12 -9.76 4.71
C THR A 105 10.97 -9.99 3.21
N ASP A 106 11.49 -11.09 2.69
CA ASP A 106 11.37 -11.44 1.28
C ASP A 106 9.95 -11.88 0.88
N LEU A 107 9.07 -12.15 1.84
CA LEU A 107 7.71 -12.64 1.65
C LEU A 107 7.63 -13.90 0.75
N LYS A 108 8.65 -14.77 0.78
CA LYS A 108 8.62 -16.06 0.06
C LYS A 108 7.81 -17.10 0.82
N SER A 109 7.88 -17.09 2.16
CA SER A 109 7.18 -18.11 2.96
C SER A 109 5.67 -17.81 3.12
N PRO A 110 4.81 -18.85 3.08
CA PRO A 110 3.38 -18.68 3.35
C PRO A 110 3.09 -18.07 4.73
N ARG A 111 3.92 -18.39 5.73
CA ARG A 111 3.80 -17.87 7.11
C ARG A 111 3.95 -16.35 7.16
N GLU A 112 4.93 -15.79 6.46
CA GLU A 112 5.14 -14.35 6.40
C GLU A 112 4.03 -13.62 5.64
N ILE A 113 3.62 -14.20 4.50
CA ILE A 113 2.47 -13.68 3.74
C ILE A 113 1.21 -13.68 4.61
N HIS A 114 0.99 -14.75 5.39
CA HIS A 114 -0.16 -14.82 6.30
C HIS A 114 -0.08 -13.76 7.40
N LYS A 115 1.08 -13.56 8.04
CA LYS A 115 1.29 -12.49 9.02
C LYS A 115 0.99 -11.11 8.44
N LEU A 116 1.50 -10.81 7.25
CA LEU A 116 1.24 -9.55 6.56
C LEU A 116 -0.24 -9.40 6.21
N LYS A 117 -0.89 -10.42 5.63
CA LYS A 117 -2.33 -10.41 5.34
C LYS A 117 -3.16 -10.18 6.59
N SER A 118 -2.84 -10.86 7.69
CA SER A 118 -3.52 -10.68 8.98
C SER A 118 -3.45 -9.23 9.44
N ARG A 119 -2.29 -8.58 9.26
CA ARG A 119 -2.13 -7.16 9.59
C ARG A 119 -2.93 -6.23 8.67
N LEU A 120 -2.90 -6.49 7.36
CA LEU A 120 -3.65 -5.71 6.36
C LEU A 120 -5.17 -5.86 6.50
N LYS A 121 -5.67 -6.97 7.08
CA LYS A 121 -7.11 -7.13 7.38
C LYS A 121 -7.67 -6.04 8.30
N LYS A 122 -6.81 -5.37 9.08
CA LYS A 122 -7.21 -4.21 9.90
C LYS A 122 -7.54 -2.98 9.06
N LEU A 123 -6.95 -2.87 7.87
CA LEU A 123 -7.19 -1.78 6.93
C LEU A 123 -8.37 -2.06 5.99
N TRP A 124 -8.52 -3.31 5.55
CA TRP A 124 -9.61 -3.69 4.65
C TRP A 124 -9.96 -5.17 4.75
N THR A 125 -11.19 -5.50 4.39
CA THR A 125 -11.62 -6.86 4.08
C THR A 125 -12.01 -6.97 2.62
N ARG A 126 -11.91 -8.18 2.06
CA ARG A 126 -12.45 -8.46 0.72
C ARG A 126 -13.90 -8.85 0.89
N LYS A 127 -14.79 -8.19 0.14
CA LYS A 127 -16.20 -8.57 0.06
C LYS A 127 -16.51 -9.00 -1.37
N ILE A 128 -17.23 -10.10 -1.50
CA ILE A 128 -17.81 -10.52 -2.77
C ILE A 128 -19.14 -9.79 -2.88
N VAL A 129 -19.31 -9.03 -3.96
CA VAL A 129 -20.57 -8.39 -4.31
C VAL A 129 -21.08 -9.10 -5.54
N SER A 130 -22.24 -9.73 -5.42
CA SER A 130 -23.00 -10.30 -6.52
C SER A 130 -23.99 -9.26 -7.02
N ASP A 131 -23.81 -8.80 -8.24
CA ASP A 131 -24.80 -7.98 -8.93
C ASP A 131 -25.73 -8.94 -9.69
N ASN A 132 -27.01 -8.97 -9.30
CA ASN A 132 -28.03 -9.73 -10.01
C ASN A 132 -28.66 -8.82 -11.06
N TYR A 133 -28.43 -9.10 -12.33
CA TYR A 133 -29.09 -8.38 -13.43
C TYR A 133 -30.24 -9.24 -13.97
N CYS A 134 -31.46 -8.68 -13.97
CA CYS A 134 -32.61 -9.26 -14.67
C CYS A 134 -32.62 -8.71 -16.10
N VAL A 135 -32.40 -9.56 -17.10
CA VAL A 135 -32.31 -9.14 -18.51
C VAL A 135 -33.68 -9.15 -19.22
N ASN A 136 -34.72 -9.74 -18.64
CA ASN A 136 -36.10 -9.66 -19.16
C ASN A 136 -37.12 -10.23 -18.14
N GLU A 137 -38.30 -9.60 -18.02
CA GLU A 137 -39.37 -10.10 -17.14
C GLU A 137 -39.90 -11.49 -17.56
N ASN A 138 -39.76 -11.85 -18.85
CA ASN A 138 -40.33 -13.08 -19.42
C ASN A 138 -39.34 -14.23 -19.63
N LYS A 139 -38.04 -14.07 -19.33
CA LYS A 139 -37.05 -15.16 -19.32
C LYS A 139 -36.03 -14.92 -18.21
N LYS A 140 -36.20 -15.60 -17.06
CA LYS A 140 -35.25 -15.61 -15.94
C LYS A 140 -33.95 -16.35 -16.32
N LEU A 141 -33.10 -15.74 -17.15
CA LEU A 141 -31.68 -16.07 -17.19
C LEU A 141 -30.97 -15.09 -16.24
N GLY A 142 -30.82 -15.50 -14.98
CA GLY A 142 -30.06 -14.71 -14.01
C GLY A 142 -28.56 -14.81 -14.31
N LEU A 143 -27.98 -13.76 -14.90
CA LEU A 143 -26.52 -13.63 -14.98
C LEU A 143 -26.04 -13.03 -13.65
N THR A 144 -25.50 -13.89 -12.78
CA THR A 144 -24.84 -13.49 -11.54
C THR A 144 -23.40 -13.09 -11.85
N HIS A 145 -23.13 -11.79 -11.92
CA HIS A 145 -21.76 -11.30 -12.00
C HIS A 145 -21.26 -11.00 -10.59
N SER A 146 -20.26 -11.75 -10.12
CA SER A 146 -19.63 -11.50 -8.82
C SER A 146 -18.32 -10.73 -8.99
N ARG A 147 -18.18 -9.62 -8.28
CA ARG A 147 -16.92 -8.86 -8.21
C ARG A 147 -16.43 -8.79 -6.76
N THR A 148 -15.12 -8.94 -6.58
CA THR A 148 -14.50 -8.76 -5.26
C THR A 148 -14.09 -7.30 -5.11
N ILE A 149 -14.64 -6.61 -4.10
CA ILE A 149 -14.27 -5.23 -3.77
C ILE A 149 -13.53 -5.17 -2.43
N LEU A 150 -12.74 -4.11 -2.24
CA LEU A 150 -12.17 -3.78 -0.94
C LEU A 150 -13.18 -3.00 -0.10
N SER A 151 -13.53 -3.57 1.04
CA SER A 151 -14.29 -2.89 2.09
C SER A 151 -13.27 -2.38 3.12
N GLY A 152 -12.78 -1.15 2.89
CA GLY A 152 -11.83 -0.49 3.78
C GLY A 152 -12.46 -0.06 5.11
N ASN A 153 -11.74 -0.30 6.21
CA ASN A 153 -12.07 0.27 7.51
C ASN A 153 -11.59 1.73 7.55
N ILE A 154 -12.26 2.55 8.35
CA ILE A 154 -11.84 3.95 8.56
C ILE A 154 -10.68 3.98 9.55
N PHE A 155 -9.65 4.75 9.24
CA PHE A 155 -8.50 4.99 10.12
C PHE A 155 -7.94 6.40 9.92
N ASP A 156 -7.25 6.88 10.95
CA ASP A 156 -6.50 8.13 10.89
C ASP A 156 -5.07 7.84 10.41
N VAL A 157 -4.57 8.66 9.49
CA VAL A 157 -3.21 8.54 8.97
C VAL A 157 -2.56 9.91 8.85
N CYS A 158 -1.30 9.98 9.25
CA CYS A 158 -0.43 11.13 9.05
C CYS A 158 0.36 10.93 7.75
N ILE A 159 0.30 11.93 6.86
CA ILE A 159 0.95 11.91 5.56
C ILE A 159 1.84 13.14 5.35
N GLU A 160 3.02 12.90 4.78
CA GLU A 160 3.95 13.94 4.36
C GLU A 160 3.85 14.07 2.84
N ARG A 161 3.50 15.26 2.37
CA ARG A 161 3.46 15.62 0.95
C ARG A 161 4.80 16.23 0.57
N TYR A 162 5.43 15.72 -0.47
CA TYR A 162 6.76 16.13 -0.92
C TYR A 162 6.84 16.12 -2.45
N LYS A 163 7.81 16.84 -3.02
CA LYS A 163 8.06 16.88 -4.47
C LYS A 163 9.35 16.13 -4.79
N ASN A 164 9.33 15.31 -5.84
CA ASN A 164 10.51 14.69 -6.41
C ASN A 164 10.52 14.86 -7.94
N SER A 165 11.48 14.23 -8.61
CA SER A 165 11.60 14.29 -10.08
C SER A 165 10.39 13.70 -10.83
N GLN A 166 9.55 12.90 -10.18
CA GLN A 166 8.34 12.32 -10.73
C GLN A 166 7.06 13.09 -10.35
N GLY A 167 7.20 14.26 -9.70
CA GLY A 167 6.08 15.09 -9.28
C GLY A 167 5.82 15.06 -7.78
N ILE A 168 4.58 15.37 -7.40
CA ILE A 168 4.16 15.46 -6.00
C ILE A 168 3.73 14.07 -5.52
N ARG A 169 4.25 13.67 -4.36
CA ARG A 169 3.99 12.38 -3.73
C ARG A 169 3.58 12.56 -2.27
N GLN A 170 3.01 11.51 -1.70
CA GLN A 170 2.56 11.45 -0.31
C GLN A 170 3.09 10.16 0.29
N LYS A 171 3.74 10.24 1.45
CA LYS A 171 4.18 9.06 2.21
C LYS A 171 3.60 9.08 3.61
N VAL A 172 3.38 7.91 4.19
CA VAL A 172 2.97 7.78 5.58
C VAL A 172 4.13 8.17 6.51
N PHE A 173 3.81 8.83 7.62
CA PHE A 173 4.74 9.08 8.73
C PHE A 173 3.97 8.99 10.05
N ASP A 174 4.66 8.77 11.17
CA ASP A 174 4.13 8.76 12.56
C ASP A 174 2.73 8.14 12.71
N THR A 175 2.47 7.04 11.99
CA THR A 175 1.21 6.32 12.01
C THR A 175 1.51 4.86 12.25
N ARG A 176 0.79 4.24 13.17
CA ARG A 176 0.87 2.80 13.47
C ARG A 176 -0.53 2.20 13.46
N LEU A 177 -0.69 1.07 12.80
CA LEU A 177 -1.91 0.28 12.91
C LEU A 177 -2.00 -0.29 14.33
N LEU A 178 -3.13 -0.08 15.02
CA LEU A 178 -3.37 -0.68 16.33
C LEU A 178 -3.89 -2.11 16.15
#